data_AF-A0A0Q4Y2Q7-F1
#
_entry.id   AF-A0A0Q4Y2Q7-F1
#
_cell.length_a   1.000
_cell.length_b   1.000
_cell.length_c   1.000
_cell.angle_alpha   90.00
_cell.angle_beta   90.00
_cell.angle_gamma   90.00
#
_symmetry.space_group_name_H-M   'P 1'
#
loop_
_entity.id
_entity.type
_entity.pdbx_description
1 polymer ?
#
loop_
_entity_poly.entity_id
_entity_poly.type
_entity_poly.pdbx_seq_one_letter_code
_entity_poly.pdbx_strand_id
1 'polypeptide(L)'
;MKLADRIQMRYAALRIHAQRLAPQVLAKAFRGELVEQDPQDEPASVLLQRLTASQSTKTSASRGRPRAQAKPQPLAPDRPPTDWASLPDGAWVAPADPDGHATTVWITAVLRAWGAPMPERTARLATLLCQQPHLLTPALPAAQASLWSRLVGDAAAPLPTQVTRLQPASNHPWGRAFQGMRMRGDLVEAGTGDDVTWALGPGAAAIATAGWPDGRAGFVVAHLRAHGLASVLPALAPAEQAFVDARAA
;
A
#
# COMPACT_ATOMS: atom_id res chain seq x y z
N MET A 1 -34.72 -26.44 -43.55
CA MET A 1 -33.71 -26.28 -42.49
C MET A 1 -34.40 -25.73 -41.25
N LYS A 2 -34.29 -26.37 -40.07
CA LYS A 2 -35.08 -26.00 -38.89
C LYS A 2 -34.52 -24.73 -38.24
N LEU A 3 -35.33 -23.97 -37.52
CA LEU A 3 -34.90 -22.75 -36.81
C LEU A 3 -33.80 -23.05 -35.79
N ALA A 4 -33.87 -24.22 -35.13
CA ALA A 4 -32.86 -24.70 -34.20
C ALA A 4 -31.47 -24.82 -34.85
N ASP A 5 -31.39 -25.36 -36.07
CA ASP A 5 -30.12 -25.52 -36.80
C ASP A 5 -29.47 -24.17 -37.10
N ARG A 6 -30.28 -23.15 -37.44
CA ARG A 6 -29.80 -21.78 -37.68
C ARG A 6 -29.26 -21.10 -36.42
N ILE A 7 -29.92 -21.29 -35.28
CA ILE A 7 -29.47 -20.76 -34.00
C ILE A 7 -28.16 -21.44 -33.58
N GLN A 8 -28.08 -22.76 -33.72
CA GLN A 8 -26.88 -23.55 -33.39
C GLN A 8 -25.66 -23.11 -34.21
N MET A 9 -25.82 -22.93 -35.53
CA MET A 9 -24.73 -22.45 -36.39
C MET A 9 -24.28 -21.04 -36.03
N ARG A 10 -25.21 -20.13 -35.75
CA ARG A 10 -24.89 -18.74 -35.39
C ARG A 10 -24.20 -18.67 -34.02
N TYR A 11 -24.60 -19.49 -33.07
CA TYR A 11 -23.92 -19.63 -31.78
C TYR A 11 -22.49 -20.18 -31.94
N ALA A 12 -22.30 -21.21 -32.77
CA ALA A 12 -20.98 -21.78 -33.02
C ALA A 12 -20.03 -20.75 -33.67
N ALA A 13 -20.51 -19.99 -34.65
CA ALA A 13 -19.73 -18.93 -35.28
C ALA A 13 -19.35 -17.83 -34.27
N LEU A 14 -20.31 -17.33 -33.49
CA LEU A 14 -20.06 -16.30 -32.47
C LEU A 14 -19.07 -16.77 -31.40
N ARG A 15 -19.15 -18.04 -30.99
CA ARG A 15 -18.21 -18.63 -30.02
C ARG A 15 -16.78 -18.65 -30.56
N ILE A 16 -16.58 -18.98 -31.84
CA ILE A 16 -15.26 -18.95 -32.48
C ILE A 16 -14.71 -17.52 -32.53
N HIS A 17 -15.55 -16.53 -32.87
CA HIS A 17 -15.14 -15.13 -32.88
C HIS A 17 -14.74 -14.63 -31.49
N ALA A 18 -15.53 -14.94 -30.46
CA ALA A 18 -15.24 -14.59 -29.07
C ALA A 18 -13.92 -15.20 -28.58
N GLN A 19 -13.64 -16.46 -28.93
CA GLN A 19 -12.38 -17.14 -28.57
C GLN A 19 -11.14 -16.53 -29.25
N ARG A 20 -11.30 -15.88 -30.41
CA ARG A 20 -10.20 -15.20 -31.12
C ARG A 20 -9.96 -13.77 -30.64
N LEU A 21 -10.98 -13.09 -30.12
CA LEU A 21 -10.88 -11.72 -29.63
C LEU A 21 -9.92 -11.59 -28.43
N ALA A 22 -10.04 -12.47 -27.43
CA ALA A 22 -9.20 -12.42 -26.23
C ALA A 22 -7.68 -12.48 -26.53
N PRO A 23 -7.16 -13.46 -27.30
CA PRO A 23 -5.74 -13.50 -27.62
C PRO A 23 -5.30 -12.35 -28.54
N GLN A 24 -6.17 -11.84 -29.41
CA GLN A 24 -5.86 -10.68 -30.27
C GLN A 24 -5.73 -9.39 -29.47
N VAL A 25 -6.62 -9.14 -28.51
CA VAL A 25 -6.55 -8.00 -27.61
C VAL A 25 -5.31 -8.09 -26.73
N LEU A 26 -5.02 -9.29 -26.20
CA LEU A 26 -3.81 -9.53 -25.41
C LEU A 26 -2.53 -9.27 -26.23
N ALA A 27 -2.48 -9.73 -27.49
CA ALA A 27 -1.35 -9.49 -28.38
C ALA A 27 -1.18 -8.01 -28.75
N LYS A 28 -2.27 -7.24 -28.85
CA LYS A 28 -2.21 -5.78 -28.98
C LYS A 28 -1.75 -5.11 -27.68
N ALA A 29 -2.20 -5.60 -26.53
CA ALA A 29 -1.78 -5.10 -25.22
C ALA A 29 -0.27 -5.25 -25.01
N PHE A 30 0.27 -6.44 -25.29
CA PHE A 30 1.72 -6.70 -25.17
C PHE A 30 2.58 -5.86 -26.11
N ARG A 31 2.02 -5.41 -27.25
CA ARG A 31 2.70 -4.50 -28.18
C ARG A 31 2.48 -3.02 -27.85
N GLY A 32 1.71 -2.70 -26.81
CA GLY A 32 1.39 -1.32 -26.44
C GLY A 32 0.41 -0.63 -27.39
N GLU A 33 -0.23 -1.36 -28.31
CA GLU A 33 -1.10 -0.80 -29.37
C GLU A 33 -2.55 -0.52 -28.91
N LEU A 34 -2.85 -0.70 -27.62
CA LEU A 34 -4.18 -0.46 -27.05
C LEU A 34 -4.43 1.00 -26.68
N VAL A 35 -3.40 1.84 -26.73
CA VAL A 35 -3.45 3.29 -26.48
C VAL A 35 -2.74 3.99 -27.62
N GLU A 36 -3.31 5.09 -28.11
CA GLU A 36 -2.72 5.94 -29.15
C GLU A 36 -1.36 6.46 -28.64
N GLN A 37 -0.27 6.07 -29.31
CA GLN A 37 1.09 6.44 -28.90
C GLN A 37 1.39 7.86 -29.41
N ASP A 38 1.97 8.71 -28.58
CA ASP A 38 2.43 10.03 -29.00
C ASP A 38 3.77 9.89 -29.75
N PRO A 39 3.90 10.35 -31.01
CA PRO A 39 5.17 10.33 -31.74
C PRO A 39 6.28 11.15 -31.07
N GLN A 40 5.94 12.04 -30.14
CA GLN A 40 6.89 12.83 -29.36
C GLN A 40 7.31 12.13 -28.06
N ASP A 41 6.74 10.97 -27.73
CA ASP A 41 7.14 10.22 -26.55
C ASP A 41 8.59 9.75 -26.70
N GLU A 42 9.39 10.03 -25.68
CA GLU A 42 10.78 9.58 -25.67
C GLU A 42 10.85 8.06 -25.52
N PRO A 43 11.69 7.36 -26.30
CA PRO A 43 11.79 5.92 -26.20
C PRO A 43 12.35 5.53 -24.83
N ALA A 44 11.84 4.44 -24.26
CA ALA A 44 12.25 3.95 -22.94
C ALA A 44 13.77 3.73 -22.80
N SER A 45 14.47 3.46 -23.91
CA SER A 45 15.93 3.35 -23.95
C SER A 45 16.65 4.66 -23.57
N VAL A 46 16.11 5.82 -23.95
CA VAL A 46 16.67 7.15 -23.62
C VAL A 46 16.44 7.45 -22.14
N LEU A 47 15.27 7.12 -21.60
CA LEU A 47 15.00 7.17 -20.17
C LEU A 47 15.96 6.29 -19.37
N LEU A 48 16.16 5.04 -19.78
CA LEU A 48 17.11 4.11 -19.15
C LEU A 48 18.55 4.61 -19.25
N GLN A 49 18.96 5.23 -20.36
CA GLN A 49 20.26 5.88 -20.49
C GLN A 49 20.42 7.06 -19.52
N ARG A 50 19.39 7.88 -19.33
CA ARG A 50 19.41 8.96 -18.31
C ARG A 50 19.48 8.39 -16.90
N LEU A 51 18.75 7.31 -16.62
CA LEU A 51 18.80 6.62 -15.32
C LEU A 51 20.18 6.02 -15.05
N THR A 52 20.79 5.35 -16.03
CA THR A 52 22.15 4.78 -15.91
C THR A 52 23.25 5.84 -15.87
N ALA A 53 23.13 6.92 -16.64
CA ALA A 53 24.04 8.07 -16.58
C ALA A 53 23.95 8.80 -15.23
N SER A 54 22.75 8.93 -14.66
CA SER A 54 22.56 9.48 -13.30
C SER A 54 22.96 8.51 -12.18
N GLN A 55 23.02 7.19 -12.45
CA GLN A 55 23.47 6.17 -11.50
C GLN A 55 25.01 6.01 -11.52
N SER A 56 25.66 6.16 -12.68
CA SER A 56 27.12 6.09 -12.84
C SER A 56 27.89 7.26 -12.22
N THR A 57 27.24 8.39 -11.92
CA THR A 57 27.82 9.44 -11.07
C THR A 57 27.79 9.10 -9.57
N LYS A 58 27.13 8.00 -9.17
CA LYS A 58 26.98 7.58 -7.76
C LYS A 58 27.72 6.29 -7.40
N THR A 59 28.51 5.69 -8.30
CA THR A 59 29.20 4.43 -8.00
C THR A 59 30.70 4.47 -8.33
N SER A 60 31.47 5.15 -7.49
CA SER A 60 32.85 4.76 -7.17
C SER A 60 33.28 5.31 -5.81
N ALA A 61 32.68 4.81 -4.72
CA ALA A 61 33.27 4.93 -3.37
C ALA A 61 32.64 3.90 -2.42
N SER A 62 32.83 2.62 -2.70
CA SER A 62 32.88 1.61 -1.65
C SER A 62 34.20 1.78 -0.90
N ARG A 63 34.20 2.67 0.09
CA ARG A 63 35.01 2.63 1.32
C ARG A 63 34.63 3.85 2.15
N GLY A 64 34.40 3.59 3.44
CA GLY A 64 33.77 4.48 4.40
C GLY A 64 33.99 5.97 4.17
N ARG A 65 32.90 6.71 3.98
CA ARG A 65 32.85 8.14 4.22
C ARG A 65 31.47 8.49 4.78
N PRO A 66 31.38 9.21 5.91
CA PRO A 66 30.10 9.55 6.52
C PRO A 66 29.27 10.35 5.52
N ARG A 67 28.02 9.90 5.31
CA ARG A 67 27.08 10.57 4.42
C ARG A 67 26.86 11.97 4.98
N ALA A 68 27.21 12.99 4.19
CA ALA A 68 27.00 14.38 4.54
C ALA A 68 25.56 14.56 5.02
N GLN A 69 25.42 15.05 6.24
CA GLN A 69 24.14 15.33 6.86
C GLN A 69 23.39 16.29 5.94
N ALA A 70 22.37 15.80 5.25
CA ALA A 70 21.28 16.66 4.84
C ALA A 70 20.83 17.35 6.13
N LYS A 71 20.88 18.70 6.12
CA LYS A 71 20.53 19.55 7.25
C LYS A 71 19.31 18.93 7.96
N PRO A 72 19.37 18.61 9.26
CA PRO A 72 18.25 18.01 9.96
C PRO A 72 17.04 18.93 9.73
N GLN A 73 16.10 18.49 8.90
CA GLN A 73 14.78 19.08 8.97
C GLN A 73 14.30 18.77 10.39
N PRO A 74 13.81 19.77 11.13
CA PRO A 74 13.31 19.56 12.47
C PRO A 74 12.36 18.37 12.46
N LEU A 75 12.57 17.42 13.38
CA LEU A 75 11.64 16.32 13.58
C LEU A 75 10.24 16.93 13.62
N ALA A 76 9.39 16.55 12.66
CA ALA A 76 7.97 16.84 12.77
C ALA A 76 7.52 16.32 14.14
N PRO A 77 6.68 17.05 14.88
CA PRO A 77 6.28 16.67 16.24
C PRO A 77 5.84 15.20 16.26
N ASP A 78 6.28 14.47 17.30
CA ASP A 78 6.05 13.03 17.57
C ASP A 78 4.56 12.60 17.64
N ARG A 79 3.64 13.48 17.28
CA ARG A 79 2.20 13.24 17.30
C ARG A 79 1.57 13.78 16.01
N PRO A 80 0.77 12.98 15.29
CA PRO A 80 -0.03 13.50 14.19
C PRO A 80 -0.92 14.64 14.71
N PRO A 81 -1.19 15.69 13.90
CA PRO A 81 -2.05 16.80 14.30
C PRO A 81 -3.39 16.23 14.78
N THR A 82 -3.84 16.56 15.98
CA THR A 82 -5.13 16.04 16.49
C THR A 82 -6.32 16.77 15.86
N ASP A 83 -6.08 17.93 15.24
CA ASP A 83 -7.08 18.68 14.49
C ASP A 83 -7.10 18.29 13.01
N TRP A 84 -7.48 17.05 12.71
CA TRP A 84 -7.65 16.59 11.33
C TRP A 84 -8.79 17.32 10.59
N ALA A 85 -9.71 17.95 11.32
CA ALA A 85 -10.81 18.69 10.73
C ALA A 85 -10.32 19.92 9.96
N SER A 86 -9.22 20.54 10.39
CA SER A 86 -8.59 21.67 9.72
C SER A 86 -7.89 21.34 8.39
N LEU A 87 -7.59 20.06 8.14
CA LEU A 87 -6.89 19.65 6.93
C LEU A 87 -7.77 19.79 5.69
N PRO A 88 -7.21 20.11 4.50
CA PRO A 88 -7.98 20.18 3.27
C PRO A 88 -8.51 18.81 2.82
N ASP A 89 -9.53 18.81 1.98
CA ASP A 89 -10.06 17.60 1.36
C ASP A 89 -8.96 16.91 0.54
N GLY A 90 -8.94 15.57 0.61
CA GLY A 90 -7.94 14.77 -0.08
C GLY A 90 -6.51 14.90 0.46
N ALA A 91 -6.31 15.51 1.64
CA ALA A 91 -4.98 15.66 2.24
C ALA A 91 -4.19 14.34 2.37
N TRP A 92 -4.90 13.21 2.43
CA TRP A 92 -4.33 11.88 2.56
C TRP A 92 -4.57 10.97 1.35
N VAL A 93 -4.87 11.53 0.17
CA VAL A 93 -4.93 10.76 -1.08
C VAL A 93 -3.54 10.23 -1.42
N ALA A 94 -3.44 8.93 -1.70
CA ALA A 94 -2.19 8.32 -2.10
C ALA A 94 -1.85 8.76 -3.54
N PRO A 95 -0.59 9.11 -3.85
CA PRO A 95 -0.18 9.40 -5.21
C PRO A 95 -0.31 8.15 -6.09
N ALA A 96 -0.48 8.36 -7.40
CA ALA A 96 -0.79 7.30 -8.35
C ALA A 96 0.35 6.28 -8.58
N ASP A 97 1.56 6.54 -8.08
CA ASP A 97 2.69 5.61 -8.13
C ASP A 97 2.63 4.61 -6.96
N PRO A 98 2.21 3.35 -7.19
CA PRO A 98 2.08 2.35 -6.14
C PRO A 98 3.44 1.84 -5.66
N ASP A 99 4.48 1.92 -6.50
CA ASP A 99 5.82 1.38 -6.23
C ASP A 99 6.64 2.30 -5.31
N GLY A 100 6.27 3.59 -5.23
CA GLY A 100 6.89 4.59 -4.36
C GLY A 100 6.63 4.38 -2.85
N HIS A 101 5.62 3.58 -2.48
CA HIS A 101 5.19 3.41 -1.08
C HIS A 101 5.30 1.96 -0.62
N ALA A 102 6.54 1.49 -0.52
CA ALA A 102 6.88 0.17 -0.01
C ALA A 102 6.26 -0.11 1.37
N THR A 103 5.94 -1.38 1.65
CA THR A 103 5.44 -1.87 2.95
C THR A 103 6.24 -1.32 4.14
N THR A 104 7.54 -1.12 3.99
CA THR A 104 8.42 -0.46 4.97
C THR A 104 7.92 0.92 5.41
N VAL A 105 7.47 1.77 4.48
CA VAL A 105 6.96 3.13 4.79
C VAL A 105 5.73 3.03 5.68
N TRP A 106 4.83 2.09 5.37
CA TRP A 106 3.61 1.88 6.13
C TRP A 106 3.86 1.34 7.53
N ILE A 107 4.71 0.31 7.66
CA ILE A 107 5.14 -0.22 8.95
C ILE A 107 5.80 0.90 9.77
N THR A 108 6.68 1.69 9.15
CA THR A 108 7.36 2.79 9.85
C THR A 108 6.37 3.86 10.31
N ALA A 109 5.45 4.31 9.47
CA ALA A 109 4.48 5.34 9.82
C ALA A 109 3.58 4.88 10.98
N VAL A 110 3.12 3.62 10.95
CA VAL A 110 2.29 3.01 12.01
C VAL A 110 3.05 2.92 13.33
N LEU A 111 4.26 2.35 13.32
CA LEU A 111 5.06 2.21 14.55
C LEU A 111 5.50 3.57 15.10
N ARG A 112 5.75 4.56 14.23
CA ARG A 112 6.04 5.94 14.62
C ARG A 112 4.84 6.59 15.29
N ALA A 113 3.65 6.49 14.70
CA ALA A 113 2.41 7.00 15.30
C ALA A 113 2.06 6.30 16.63
N TRP A 114 2.45 5.03 16.78
CA TRP A 114 2.33 4.31 18.04
C TRP A 114 3.39 4.77 19.07
N GLY A 115 4.65 4.99 18.70
CA GLY A 115 5.65 5.59 19.61
C GLY A 115 6.01 4.76 20.85
N ALA A 116 5.66 3.47 20.86
CA ALA A 116 5.98 2.50 21.92
C ALA A 116 6.14 1.10 21.30
N PRO A 117 6.55 0.07 22.04
CA PRO A 117 6.41 -1.31 21.57
C PRO A 117 4.94 -1.62 21.26
N MET A 118 4.66 -1.96 20.01
CA MET A 118 3.33 -2.24 19.49
C MET A 118 3.16 -3.76 19.35
N PRO A 119 2.07 -4.37 19.88
CA PRO A 119 1.84 -5.79 19.67
C PRO A 119 1.78 -6.11 18.17
N GLU A 120 2.45 -7.18 17.75
CA GLU A 120 2.58 -7.60 16.35
C GLU A 120 1.21 -7.58 15.64
N ARG A 121 0.21 -8.22 16.23
CA ARG A 121 -1.14 -8.33 15.68
C ARG A 121 -1.77 -6.96 15.42
N THR A 122 -1.54 -6.00 16.32
CA THR A 122 -2.03 -4.63 16.18
C THR A 122 -1.30 -3.91 15.05
N ALA A 123 0.03 -4.07 14.96
CA ALA A 123 0.83 -3.45 13.92
C ALA A 123 0.43 -3.96 12.51
N ARG A 124 0.19 -5.26 12.36
CA ARG A 124 -0.29 -5.86 11.10
C ARG A 124 -1.66 -5.30 10.69
N LEU A 125 -2.63 -5.27 11.61
CA LEU A 125 -3.95 -4.69 11.35
C LEU A 125 -3.85 -3.21 10.98
N ALA A 126 -3.13 -2.41 11.77
CA ALA A 126 -2.98 -0.98 11.50
C ALA A 126 -2.35 -0.72 10.12
N THR A 127 -1.34 -1.51 9.74
CA THR A 127 -0.69 -1.37 8.44
C THR A 127 -1.62 -1.77 7.29
N LEU A 128 -2.40 -2.84 7.45
CA LEU A 128 -3.43 -3.25 6.49
C LEU A 128 -4.46 -2.13 6.27
N LEU A 129 -4.95 -1.51 7.35
CA LEU A 129 -5.94 -0.42 7.26
C LEU A 129 -5.38 0.83 6.59
N CYS A 130 -4.09 1.11 6.74
CA CYS A 130 -3.44 2.22 6.04
C CYS A 130 -3.33 1.97 4.52
N GLN A 131 -3.01 0.73 4.15
CA GLN A 131 -2.90 0.27 2.76
C GLN A 131 -4.27 0.13 2.09
N GLN A 132 -5.30 -0.28 2.85
CA GLN A 132 -6.65 -0.55 2.38
C GLN A 132 -7.67 0.25 3.20
N PRO A 133 -7.74 1.58 2.98
CA PRO A 133 -8.49 2.48 3.85
C PRO A 133 -10.01 2.26 3.85
N HIS A 134 -10.57 1.66 2.79
CA HIS A 134 -11.97 1.26 2.73
C HIS A 134 -12.37 0.22 3.80
N LEU A 135 -11.43 -0.56 4.32
CA LEU A 135 -11.70 -1.54 5.38
C LEU A 135 -12.00 -0.87 6.72
N LEU A 136 -11.47 0.33 6.96
CA LEU A 136 -11.70 1.07 8.20
C LEU A 136 -13.05 1.81 8.16
N THR A 137 -13.43 2.36 7.01
CA THR A 137 -14.64 3.19 6.85
C THR A 137 -15.90 2.65 7.53
N PRO A 138 -16.30 1.36 7.36
CA PRO A 138 -17.52 0.83 7.98
C PRO A 138 -17.41 0.62 9.50
N ALA A 139 -16.20 0.58 10.06
CA ALA A 139 -15.97 0.41 11.49
C ALA A 139 -15.97 1.75 12.27
N LEU A 140 -15.97 2.89 11.55
CA LEU A 140 -15.92 4.21 12.16
C LEU A 140 -17.31 4.75 12.51
N PRO A 141 -17.46 5.52 13.60
CA PRO A 141 -18.63 6.35 13.83
C PRO A 141 -18.87 7.32 12.67
N ALA A 142 -20.13 7.64 12.35
CA ALA A 142 -20.50 8.39 11.14
C ALA A 142 -19.70 9.71 10.93
N ALA A 143 -19.45 10.48 11.99
CA ALA A 143 -18.64 11.70 11.91
C ALA A 143 -17.18 11.41 11.54
N GLN A 144 -16.58 10.37 12.14
CA GLN A 144 -15.22 9.94 11.85
C GLN A 144 -15.11 9.30 10.47
N ALA A 145 -16.11 8.52 10.03
CA ALA A 145 -16.17 7.95 8.69
C ALA A 145 -16.24 9.04 7.60
N SER A 146 -17.01 10.10 7.86
CA SER A 146 -17.11 11.26 6.96
C SER A 146 -15.78 12.00 6.86
N LEU A 147 -15.14 12.27 8.01
CA LEU A 147 -13.82 12.89 8.06
C LEU A 147 -12.74 12.04 7.37
N TRP A 148 -12.72 10.73 7.64
CA TRP A 148 -11.82 9.78 7.02
C TRP A 148 -11.97 9.77 5.50
N SER A 149 -13.21 9.67 5.01
CA SER A 149 -13.50 9.64 3.58
C SER A 149 -13.10 10.95 2.89
N ARG A 150 -13.37 12.09 3.53
CA ARG A 150 -12.96 13.41 3.05
C ARG A 150 -11.45 13.55 2.90
N LEU A 151 -10.67 13.04 3.87
CA LEU A 151 -9.21 13.16 3.86
C LEU A 151 -8.55 12.15 2.91
N VAL A 152 -9.07 10.92 2.85
CA VAL A 152 -8.46 9.82 2.08
C VAL A 152 -8.93 9.80 0.62
N GLY A 153 -10.10 10.37 0.33
CA GLY A 153 -10.71 10.38 -1.00
C GLY A 153 -11.26 9.01 -1.41
N ASP A 154 -11.25 8.74 -2.71
CA ASP A 154 -11.89 7.56 -3.32
C ASP A 154 -11.41 6.22 -2.75
N ALA A 155 -10.17 6.15 -2.24
CA ALA A 155 -9.64 4.93 -1.65
C ALA A 155 -10.39 4.48 -0.38
N ALA A 156 -11.07 5.39 0.31
CA ALA A 156 -11.90 5.09 1.48
C ALA A 156 -13.32 4.62 1.11
N ALA A 157 -13.73 4.76 -0.15
CA ALA A 157 -15.03 4.30 -0.60
C ALA A 157 -15.13 2.77 -0.54
N PRO A 158 -16.29 2.21 -0.15
CA PRO A 158 -16.49 0.77 -0.16
C PRO A 158 -16.33 0.23 -1.58
N LEU A 159 -15.66 -0.91 -1.71
CA LEU A 159 -15.51 -1.57 -3.00
C LEU A 159 -16.86 -2.15 -3.47
N PRO A 160 -17.20 -2.06 -4.77
CA PRO A 160 -18.40 -2.70 -5.29
C PRO A 160 -18.34 -4.22 -5.10
N THR A 161 -19.46 -4.83 -4.74
CA THR A 161 -19.60 -6.26 -4.38
C THR A 161 -19.16 -7.23 -5.49
N GLN A 162 -19.03 -6.77 -6.73
CA GLN A 162 -18.66 -7.57 -7.91
C GLN A 162 -17.17 -7.52 -8.27
N VAL A 163 -16.36 -6.72 -7.56
CA VAL A 163 -14.93 -6.61 -7.83
C VAL A 163 -14.18 -7.64 -6.97
N THR A 164 -13.87 -8.79 -7.56
CA THR A 164 -12.89 -9.73 -6.98
C THR A 164 -11.53 -9.04 -6.95
N ARG A 165 -10.96 -8.84 -5.76
CA ARG A 165 -9.61 -8.26 -5.63
C ARG A 165 -8.60 -9.15 -6.35
N LEU A 166 -7.88 -8.57 -7.31
CA LEU A 166 -6.81 -9.23 -8.06
C LEU A 166 -5.56 -9.51 -7.20
N GLN A 167 -5.41 -8.85 -6.06
CA GLN A 167 -4.33 -9.10 -5.11
C GLN A 167 -4.86 -9.12 -3.67
N PRO A 168 -4.84 -10.28 -2.98
CA PRO A 168 -5.06 -10.33 -1.54
C PRO A 168 -3.90 -9.65 -0.79
N ALA A 169 -4.10 -9.34 0.49
CA ALA A 169 -3.00 -8.96 1.38
C ALA A 169 -1.93 -10.07 1.36
N SER A 170 -0.84 -9.84 0.62
CA SER A 170 0.18 -10.85 0.39
C SER A 170 1.22 -10.80 1.51
N ASN A 171 1.43 -11.93 2.18
CA ASN A 171 2.47 -12.09 3.20
C ASN A 171 3.89 -11.97 2.62
N HIS A 172 4.08 -12.12 1.31
CA HIS A 172 5.42 -12.23 0.72
C HIS A 172 6.15 -10.87 0.57
N PRO A 173 5.55 -9.80 0.02
CA PRO A 173 6.12 -8.45 0.09
C PRO A 173 6.30 -7.97 1.52
N TRP A 174 5.38 -8.36 2.42
CA TRP A 174 5.47 -8.09 3.85
C TRP A 174 6.71 -8.72 4.49
N GLY A 175 6.88 -10.03 4.34
CA GLY A 175 8.01 -10.78 4.92
C GLY A 175 9.36 -10.25 4.44
N ARG A 176 9.49 -9.95 3.13
CA ARG A 176 10.71 -9.34 2.58
C ARG A 176 11.01 -7.96 3.19
N ALA A 177 10.01 -7.10 3.30
CA ALA A 177 10.17 -5.77 3.90
C ALA A 177 10.56 -5.88 5.38
N PHE A 178 9.88 -6.75 6.13
CA PHE A 178 10.10 -6.96 7.55
C PHE A 178 11.50 -7.50 7.85
N GLN A 179 11.92 -8.55 7.14
CA GLN A 179 13.27 -9.11 7.24
C GLN A 179 14.34 -8.06 6.90
N GLY A 180 14.12 -7.29 5.84
CA GLY A 180 15.02 -6.19 5.47
C GLY A 180 15.15 -5.13 6.57
N MET A 181 14.03 -4.72 7.17
CA MET A 181 14.02 -3.75 8.28
C MET A 181 14.75 -4.27 9.52
N ARG A 182 14.57 -5.55 9.87
CA ARG A 182 15.31 -6.19 10.98
C ARG A 182 16.81 -6.19 10.71
N MET A 183 17.23 -6.61 9.51
CA MET A 183 18.65 -6.66 9.13
C MET A 183 19.33 -5.29 9.13
N ARG A 184 18.60 -4.21 8.80
CA ARG A 184 19.12 -2.83 8.86
C ARG A 184 19.08 -2.20 10.26
N GLY A 185 18.43 -2.85 11.23
CA GLY A 185 18.21 -2.27 12.56
C GLY A 185 17.15 -1.16 12.58
N ASP A 186 16.25 -1.14 11.59
CA ASP A 186 15.11 -0.21 11.54
C ASP A 186 13.95 -0.69 12.42
N LEU A 187 13.88 -2.00 12.67
CA LEU A 187 12.82 -2.62 13.45
C LEU A 187 13.43 -3.55 14.50
N VAL A 188 12.96 -3.39 15.73
CA VAL A 188 13.32 -4.22 16.87
C VAL A 188 12.11 -5.02 17.28
N GLU A 189 12.32 -6.32 17.45
CA GLU A 189 11.31 -7.26 17.93
C GLU A 189 11.70 -7.71 19.34
N ALA A 190 10.72 -7.75 20.23
CA ALA A 190 10.90 -8.20 21.60
C ALA A 190 9.72 -9.08 22.03
N GLY A 191 9.97 -10.02 22.94
CA GLY A 191 8.97 -11.00 23.40
C GLY A 191 9.04 -12.33 22.66
N THR A 192 8.16 -13.25 23.03
CA THR A 192 8.01 -14.59 22.43
C THR A 192 6.54 -14.98 22.41
N GLY A 193 6.17 -15.95 21.58
CA GLY A 193 4.77 -16.42 21.55
C GLY A 193 3.82 -15.32 21.08
N ASP A 194 2.75 -15.09 21.84
CA ASP A 194 1.72 -14.08 21.55
C ASP A 194 2.08 -12.68 22.06
N ASP A 195 3.14 -12.57 22.87
CA ASP A 195 3.60 -11.30 23.47
C ASP A 195 4.65 -10.57 22.60
N VAL A 196 4.75 -10.94 21.33
CA VAL A 196 5.68 -10.30 20.39
C VAL A 196 5.25 -8.86 20.14
N THR A 197 6.19 -7.95 20.37
CA THR A 197 6.04 -6.52 20.14
C THR A 197 7.10 -6.02 19.18
N TRP A 198 6.71 -5.02 18.38
CA TRP A 198 7.60 -4.35 17.43
C TRP A 198 7.77 -2.89 17.82
N ALA A 199 8.99 -2.41 17.71
CA ALA A 199 9.34 -1.02 17.90
C ALA A 199 10.26 -0.56 16.76
N LEU A 200 10.29 0.75 16.52
CA LEU A 200 11.29 1.31 15.61
C LEU A 200 12.67 1.26 16.27
N GLY A 201 13.63 0.72 15.53
CA GLY A 201 15.04 0.81 15.85
C GLY A 201 15.66 2.13 15.36
N PRO A 202 16.92 2.40 15.73
CA PRO A 202 17.59 3.66 15.39
C PRO A 202 17.72 3.91 13.88
N GLY A 203 17.75 2.86 13.05
CA GLY A 203 17.82 2.98 11.59
C GLY A 203 16.56 3.58 10.94
N ALA A 204 15.41 3.48 11.61
CA ALA A 204 14.13 3.94 11.06
C ALA A 204 14.02 5.46 10.91
N ALA A 205 14.89 6.24 11.56
CA ALA A 205 14.92 7.69 11.43
C ALA A 205 15.19 8.14 9.98
N ALA A 206 15.88 7.32 9.19
CA ALA A 206 16.17 7.62 7.78
C ALA A 206 14.99 7.37 6.83
N ILE A 207 13.92 6.73 7.31
CA ILE A 207 12.72 6.42 6.51
C ILE A 207 11.76 7.62 6.57
N ALA A 208 11.59 8.28 5.44
CA ALA A 208 10.68 9.40 5.28
C ALA A 208 9.23 8.89 5.20
N THR A 209 8.40 9.33 6.15
CA THR A 209 6.96 9.01 6.20
C THR A 209 6.09 10.28 6.21
N ALA A 210 6.73 11.46 6.17
CA ALA A 210 6.09 12.75 6.28
C ALA A 210 5.02 12.96 5.19
N GLY A 211 3.90 13.55 5.59
CA GLY A 211 2.75 13.83 4.72
C GLY A 211 1.62 12.84 4.92
N TRP A 212 1.06 12.36 3.82
CA TRP A 212 -0.13 11.52 3.84
C TRP A 212 0.03 10.14 4.53
N PRO A 213 1.20 9.44 4.51
CA PRO A 213 1.34 8.17 5.22
C PRO A 213 1.23 8.34 6.74
N ASP A 214 1.92 9.34 7.31
CA ASP A 214 1.84 9.68 8.74
C ASP A 214 0.42 10.09 9.14
N GLY A 215 -0.29 10.83 8.27
CA GLY A 215 -1.67 11.21 8.50
C GLY A 215 -2.61 10.01 8.65
N ARG A 216 -2.57 9.08 7.68
CA ARG A 216 -3.37 7.84 7.73
C ARG A 216 -3.00 6.98 8.93
N ALA A 217 -1.71 6.76 9.15
CA ALA A 217 -1.22 5.98 10.28
C ALA A 217 -1.68 6.58 11.63
N GLY A 218 -1.61 7.90 11.76
CA GLY A 218 -2.06 8.62 12.93
C GLY A 218 -3.54 8.41 13.24
N PHE A 219 -4.40 8.52 12.23
CA PHE A 219 -5.83 8.28 12.36
C PHE A 219 -6.15 6.84 12.77
N VAL A 220 -5.57 5.88 12.05
CA VAL A 220 -5.75 4.44 12.30
C VAL A 220 -5.30 4.06 13.71
N VAL A 221 -4.10 4.51 14.11
CA VAL A 221 -3.55 4.24 15.44
C VAL A 221 -4.42 4.86 16.54
N ALA A 222 -4.89 6.09 16.36
CA ALA A 222 -5.79 6.72 17.32
C ALA A 222 -7.10 5.94 17.49
N HIS A 223 -7.70 5.48 16.37
CA HIS A 223 -8.91 4.67 16.42
C HIS A 223 -8.68 3.34 17.16
N LEU A 224 -7.63 2.60 16.81
CA LEU A 224 -7.29 1.31 17.42
C LEU A 224 -6.93 1.43 18.90
N ARG A 225 -6.31 2.54 19.32
CA ARG A 225 -6.06 2.82 20.74
C ARG A 225 -7.34 3.03 21.53
N ALA A 226 -8.29 3.76 20.94
CA ALA A 226 -9.54 4.10 21.61
C ALA A 226 -10.53 2.93 21.68
N HIS A 227 -10.57 2.08 20.64
CA HIS A 227 -11.62 1.06 20.50
C HIS A 227 -11.11 -0.39 20.45
N GLY A 228 -9.78 -0.59 20.39
CA GLY A 228 -9.16 -1.92 20.29
C GLY A 228 -9.40 -2.59 18.94
N LEU A 229 -8.80 -3.78 18.76
CA LEU A 229 -8.88 -4.52 17.50
C LEU A 229 -10.29 -5.08 17.22
N ALA A 230 -11.07 -5.36 18.27
CA ALA A 230 -12.42 -5.92 18.16
C ALA A 230 -13.41 -5.00 17.45
N SER A 231 -13.10 -3.69 17.36
CA SER A 231 -13.90 -2.72 16.62
C SER A 231 -13.87 -2.93 15.09
N VAL A 232 -12.82 -3.57 14.57
CA VAL A 232 -12.60 -3.74 13.12
C VAL A 232 -12.58 -5.20 12.71
N LEU A 233 -11.88 -6.06 13.46
CA LEU A 233 -11.61 -7.46 13.05
C LEU A 233 -12.84 -8.26 12.61
N PRO A 234 -13.99 -8.23 13.31
CA PRO A 234 -15.15 -9.03 12.93
C PRO A 234 -15.76 -8.65 11.57
N ALA A 235 -15.53 -7.42 11.11
CA ALA A 235 -16.04 -6.92 9.83
C ALA A 235 -15.12 -7.27 8.64
N LEU A 236 -13.90 -7.74 8.91
CA LEU A 236 -12.94 -8.11 7.89
C LEU A 236 -13.27 -9.47 7.28
N ALA A 237 -12.98 -9.67 6.00
CA ALA A 237 -13.13 -10.98 5.39
C ALA A 237 -12.03 -11.95 5.90
N PRO A 238 -12.24 -13.28 5.75
CA PRO A 238 -11.33 -14.28 6.34
C PRO A 238 -9.87 -14.17 5.90
N ALA A 239 -9.62 -13.70 4.68
CA ALA A 239 -8.26 -13.53 4.16
C ALA A 239 -7.50 -12.41 4.90
N GLU A 240 -8.16 -11.30 5.21
CA GLU A 240 -7.58 -10.20 6.00
C GLU A 240 -7.36 -10.63 7.45
N GLN A 241 -8.32 -11.35 8.04
CA GLN A 241 -8.15 -11.88 9.40
C GLN A 241 -6.93 -12.82 9.45
N ALA A 242 -6.81 -13.74 8.48
CA ALA A 242 -5.65 -14.62 8.36
C ALA A 242 -4.33 -13.86 8.15
N PHE A 243 -4.35 -12.75 7.39
CA PHE A 243 -3.17 -11.89 7.25
C PHE A 243 -2.78 -11.23 8.58
N VAL A 244 -3.75 -10.77 9.38
CA VAL A 244 -3.50 -10.14 10.68
C VAL A 244 -2.99 -11.14 11.71
N ASP A 245 -3.54 -12.36 11.70
CA ASP A 245 -3.17 -13.43 12.62
C ASP A 245 -1.90 -14.19 12.20
N ALA A 246 -1.40 -13.96 10.98
CA ALA A 246 -0.13 -14.52 10.53
C ALA A 246 1.03 -13.93 11.32
N ARG A 247 1.94 -14.80 11.80
CA ARG A 247 3.19 -14.39 12.41
C ARG A 247 4.17 -13.86 11.36
N ALA A 248 4.95 -12.85 11.71
CA ALA A 248 6.12 -12.45 10.94
C ALA A 248 7.16 -13.57 11.03
N ALA A 249 7.56 -14.08 9.85
CA ALA A 249 8.56 -15.13 9.70
C ALA A 249 9.98 -14.58 9.67
#